data_AF-A0AAV4D7H2-F1
#
_entry.id   AF-A0AAV4D7H2-F1
#
_cell.length_a   1.000
_cell.length_b   1.000
_cell.length_c   1.000
_cell.angle_alpha   90.00
_cell.angle_beta   90.00
_cell.angle_gamma   90.00
#
_symmetry.space_group_name_H-M   'P 1'
#
loop_
_entity.id
_entity.type
_entity.pdbx_description
1 polymer ?
#
loop_
_entity_poly.entity_id
_entity_poly.type
_entity_poly.pdbx_seq_one_letter_code
_entity_poly.pdbx_strand_id
1 'polypeptide(L)'
;MYGCEAWTTSKQIQNKLEATEMWFLRRMLRIPWTAKKTNERVLNEANKRISLVRTMRKRHATFLGHVMRRGKLEHLENLEQVVKKNEEEEQRQYEEELEDNKEKQDKDVFSSSSPDVGYSPLRLIGRFSSSSDWGDFPLY
;
A
#
# COMPACT_ATOMS: atom_id res chain seq x y z
N MET A 1 7.50 -25.22 -32.98
CA MET A 1 6.29 -24.38 -32.87
C MET A 1 6.25 -23.85 -31.43
N TYR A 2 6.80 -22.66 -31.17
CA TYR A 2 7.04 -22.15 -29.79
C TYR A 2 6.65 -20.67 -29.57
N GLY A 3 5.96 -20.04 -30.53
CA GLY A 3 5.84 -18.58 -30.54
C GLY A 3 4.44 -18.01 -30.23
N CYS A 4 3.36 -18.75 -30.46
CA CYS A 4 2.03 -18.16 -30.51
C CYS A 4 1.30 -18.03 -29.15
N GLU A 5 1.71 -18.75 -28.11
CA GLU A 5 1.05 -18.71 -26.80
C GLU A 5 1.53 -17.55 -25.90
N ALA A 6 2.65 -16.89 -26.27
CA ALA A 6 3.29 -15.87 -25.42
C ALA A 6 2.54 -14.53 -25.38
N TRP A 7 1.62 -14.28 -26.33
CA TRP A 7 0.92 -12.99 -26.42
C TRP A 7 -0.38 -12.94 -25.61
N THR A 8 -0.98 -14.10 -25.33
CA THR A 8 -2.25 -14.19 -24.60
C THR A 8 -1.98 -14.35 -23.11
N THR A 9 -1.97 -13.24 -22.37
CA THR A 9 -1.72 -13.27 -20.93
C THR A 9 -2.94 -13.83 -20.18
N SER A 10 -3.02 -15.15 -20.05
CA SER A 10 -4.01 -15.82 -19.20
C SER A 10 -3.88 -15.36 -17.74
N LYS A 11 -4.98 -15.36 -16.98
CA LYS A 11 -5.00 -15.03 -15.54
C LYS A 11 -3.95 -15.84 -14.75
N GLN A 12 -3.69 -17.08 -15.15
CA GLN A 12 -2.66 -17.94 -14.55
C GLN A 12 -1.25 -17.38 -14.77
N ILE A 13 -0.96 -16.84 -15.95
CA ILE A 13 0.34 -16.23 -16.27
C ILE A 13 0.48 -14.90 -15.52
N GLN A 14 -0.61 -14.11 -15.41
CA GLN A 14 -0.63 -12.88 -14.62
C GLN A 14 -0.27 -13.17 -13.16
N ASN A 15 -0.96 -14.10 -12.51
CA ASN A 15 -0.68 -14.49 -11.12
C ASN A 15 0.77 -14.98 -10.93
N LYS A 16 1.30 -15.74 -11.90
CA LYS A 16 2.71 -16.19 -11.88
C LYS A 16 3.67 -15.01 -11.99
N LEU A 17 3.39 -14.02 -12.84
CA LEU A 17 4.21 -12.81 -12.98
C LEU A 17 4.17 -11.93 -11.73
N GLU A 18 3.03 -11.80 -11.08
CA GLU A 18 2.90 -11.07 -9.82
C GLU A 18 3.69 -11.77 -8.70
N ALA A 19 3.60 -13.11 -8.63
CA ALA A 19 4.37 -13.90 -7.68
C ALA A 19 5.88 -13.81 -7.94
N THR A 20 6.32 -13.80 -9.20
CA THR A 20 7.73 -13.63 -9.54
C THR A 20 8.23 -12.23 -9.21
N GLU A 21 7.45 -11.17 -9.47
CA GLU A 21 7.77 -9.80 -9.06
C GLU A 21 7.91 -9.69 -7.54
N MET A 22 6.99 -10.30 -6.78
CA MET A 22 7.09 -10.38 -5.32
C MET A 22 8.34 -11.13 -4.85
N TRP A 23 8.71 -12.22 -5.51
CA TRP A 23 9.92 -12.96 -5.22
C TRP A 23 11.18 -12.11 -5.46
N PHE A 24 11.24 -11.36 -6.57
CA PHE A 24 12.34 -10.43 -6.85
C PHE A 24 12.44 -9.34 -5.78
N LEU A 25 11.31 -8.75 -5.36
CA LEU A 25 11.29 -7.74 -4.30
C LEU A 25 11.85 -8.29 -2.97
N ARG A 26 11.40 -9.47 -2.55
CA ARG A 26 11.92 -10.12 -1.33
C ARG A 26 13.41 -10.40 -1.43
N ARG A 27 13.90 -10.80 -2.61
CA ARG A 27 15.32 -11.06 -2.87
C ARG A 27 16.16 -9.78 -2.81
N MET A 28 15.69 -8.69 -3.43
CA MET A 28 16.36 -7.38 -3.42
C MET A 28 16.44 -6.78 -2.01
N LEU A 29 15.35 -6.89 -1.25
CA LEU A 29 15.29 -6.43 0.15
C LEU A 29 15.98 -7.39 1.13
N ARG A 30 16.55 -8.50 0.64
CA ARG A 30 17.23 -9.54 1.44
C ARG A 30 16.37 -10.06 2.61
N ILE A 31 15.06 -10.12 2.44
CA ILE A 31 14.13 -10.53 3.49
C ILE A 31 14.26 -12.04 3.69
N PRO A 32 14.64 -12.52 4.89
CA PRO A 32 14.71 -13.94 5.15
C PRO A 32 13.30 -14.53 5.20
N TRP A 33 13.15 -15.78 4.75
CA TRP A 33 11.86 -16.48 4.78
C TRP A 33 11.32 -16.66 6.21
N THR A 34 12.20 -16.65 7.22
CA THR A 34 11.85 -16.73 8.65
C THR A 34 11.10 -15.50 9.16
N ALA A 35 11.29 -14.34 8.53
CA ALA A 35 10.66 -13.09 8.96
C ALA A 35 9.13 -13.09 8.76
N LYS A 36 8.57 -14.06 8.00
CA LYS A 36 7.13 -14.21 7.73
C LYS A 36 6.39 -12.88 7.45
N LYS A 37 7.06 -11.93 6.79
CA LYS A 37 6.49 -10.62 6.43
C LYS A 37 5.38 -10.80 5.39
N THR A 38 4.25 -10.14 5.61
CA THR A 38 3.11 -10.06 4.67
C THR A 38 3.52 -9.37 3.36
N ASN A 39 2.87 -9.73 2.24
CA ASN A 39 3.19 -9.17 0.92
C ASN A 39 2.99 -7.64 0.88
N GLU A 40 1.96 -7.12 1.53
CA GLU A 40 1.68 -5.69 1.63
C GLU A 40 2.82 -4.92 2.30
N ARG A 41 3.37 -5.47 3.39
CA ARG A 41 4.48 -4.83 4.11
C ARG A 41 5.76 -4.81 3.29
N VAL A 42 6.00 -5.86 2.50
CA VAL A 42 7.13 -5.91 1.55
C VAL A 42 6.99 -4.84 0.46
N LEU A 43 5.79 -4.61 -0.06
CA LEU A 43 5.52 -3.58 -1.06
C LEU A 43 5.69 -2.16 -0.47
N ASN A 44 5.21 -1.94 0.75
CA ASN A 44 5.35 -0.66 1.44
C ASN A 44 6.83 -0.34 1.72
N GLU A 45 7.61 -1.33 2.17
CA GLU A 45 9.05 -1.18 2.42
C GLU A 45 9.85 -0.96 1.13
N ALA A 46 9.42 -1.57 0.01
CA ALA A 46 9.99 -1.30 -1.30
C ALA A 46 9.57 0.06 -1.90
N ASN A 47 8.57 0.73 -1.29
CA ASN A 47 7.86 1.88 -1.85
C ASN A 47 7.48 1.68 -3.33
N LYS A 48 7.10 0.45 -3.69
CA LYS A 48 6.79 0.05 -5.07
C LYS A 48 5.52 -0.78 -5.09
N ARG A 49 4.70 -0.52 -6.11
CA ARG A 49 3.55 -1.38 -6.47
C ARG A 49 3.99 -2.39 -7.54
N ILE A 50 3.31 -3.55 -7.54
CA ILE A 50 3.45 -4.57 -8.57
C ILE A 50 3.09 -3.92 -9.92
N SER A 51 4.05 -3.83 -10.84
CA SER A 51 3.93 -3.02 -12.06
C SER A 51 4.37 -3.74 -13.32
N LEU A 52 4.89 -4.96 -13.18
CA LEU A 52 5.46 -5.71 -14.30
C LEU A 52 4.39 -6.10 -15.32
N VAL A 53 3.26 -6.63 -14.86
CA VAL A 53 2.12 -6.99 -15.72
C VAL A 53 1.60 -5.77 -16.48
N ARG A 54 1.47 -4.63 -15.79
CA ARG A 54 1.07 -3.35 -16.40
C ARG A 54 2.07 -2.88 -17.45
N THR A 55 3.35 -2.95 -17.15
CA THR A 55 4.41 -2.55 -18.09
C THR A 55 4.42 -3.43 -19.34
N MET A 56 4.23 -4.75 -19.16
CA MET A 56 4.11 -5.69 -20.28
C MET A 56 2.89 -5.38 -21.15
N ARG A 57 1.71 -5.17 -20.55
CA ARG A 57 0.49 -4.77 -21.26
C ARG A 57 0.70 -3.48 -22.07
N LYS A 58 1.29 -2.46 -21.46
CA LYS A 58 1.59 -1.19 -22.14
C LYS A 58 2.52 -1.37 -23.34
N ARG A 59 3.57 -2.21 -23.21
CA ARG A 59 4.48 -2.53 -24.32
C ARG A 59 3.76 -3.29 -25.43
N HIS A 60 2.91 -4.24 -25.07
CA HIS A 60 2.09 -4.98 -26.03
C HIS A 60 1.17 -4.04 -26.80
N ALA A 61 0.48 -3.12 -26.12
CA ALA A 61 -0.39 -2.12 -26.74
C ALA A 61 0.38 -1.16 -27.65
N THR A 62 1.57 -0.70 -27.23
CA THR A 62 2.41 0.19 -28.04
C THR A 62 2.87 -0.50 -29.33
N PHE A 63 3.28 -1.77 -29.23
CA PHE A 63 3.62 -2.59 -30.40
C PHE A 63 2.41 -2.77 -31.31
N LEU A 64 1.23 -3.05 -30.75
CA LEU A 64 0.00 -3.20 -31.50
C LEU A 64 -0.35 -1.94 -32.30
N GLY A 65 -0.31 -0.78 -31.64
CA GLY A 65 -0.54 0.51 -32.29
C GLY A 65 0.50 0.85 -33.36
N HIS A 66 1.72 0.31 -33.27
CA HIS A 66 2.72 0.42 -34.35
C HIS A 66 2.40 -0.48 -35.54
N VAL A 67 1.95 -1.71 -35.30
CA VAL A 67 1.54 -2.66 -36.35
C VAL A 67 0.32 -2.16 -37.11
N MET A 68 -0.70 -1.67 -36.38
CA MET A 68 -1.94 -1.14 -36.97
C MET A 68 -1.68 0.10 -37.86
N ARG A 69 -0.76 0.99 -37.45
CA ARG A 69 -0.36 2.16 -38.27
C ARG A 69 0.27 1.77 -39.61
N ARG A 70 0.76 0.54 -39.77
CA ARG A 70 1.28 0.01 -41.05
C ARG A 70 0.21 -0.69 -41.90
N GLY A 71 -1.06 -0.61 -41.51
CA GLY A 71 -2.20 -1.03 -42.33
C GLY A 71 -2.38 -2.55 -42.48
N LYS A 72 -1.78 -3.35 -41.59
CA LYS A 72 -1.95 -4.80 -41.57
C LYS A 72 -2.64 -5.19 -40.28
N LEU A 73 -3.88 -5.70 -40.39
CA LEU A 73 -4.64 -6.54 -39.43
C LEU A 73 -5.85 -5.86 -38.77
N GLU A 74 -7.03 -6.16 -39.33
CA GLU A 74 -8.36 -5.94 -38.72
C GLU A 74 -8.59 -6.81 -37.47
N HIS A 75 -7.92 -7.96 -37.38
CA HIS A 75 -8.10 -8.92 -36.29
C HIS A 75 -7.58 -8.45 -34.92
N LEU A 76 -6.79 -7.38 -34.89
CA LEU A 76 -6.15 -6.87 -33.66
C LEU A 76 -6.99 -5.79 -32.95
N GLU A 77 -8.05 -5.28 -33.58
CA GLU A 77 -8.93 -4.24 -33.03
C GLU A 77 -9.62 -4.68 -31.73
N ASN A 78 -10.03 -5.95 -31.65
CA ASN A 78 -10.65 -6.54 -30.47
C ASN A 78 -9.72 -6.51 -29.25
N LEU A 79 -8.41 -6.70 -29.46
CA LEU A 79 -7.43 -6.67 -28.38
C LEU A 79 -7.22 -5.25 -27.85
N GLU A 80 -7.26 -4.23 -28.70
CA GLU A 80 -7.14 -2.84 -28.28
C GLU A 80 -8.33 -2.40 -27.43
N GLN A 81 -9.56 -2.77 -27.83
CA GLN A 81 -10.75 -2.48 -27.03
C GLN A 81 -10.70 -3.15 -25.65
N VAL A 82 -10.20 -4.38 -25.58
CA VAL A 82 -9.99 -5.10 -24.31
C VAL A 82 -8.92 -4.42 -23.46
N VAL A 83 -7.81 -3.98 -24.05
CA VAL A 83 -6.76 -3.25 -23.30
C VAL A 83 -7.30 -1.93 -22.75
N LYS A 84 -8.01 -1.14 -23.56
CA LYS A 84 -8.59 0.14 -23.10
C LYS A 84 -9.57 -0.06 -21.94
N LYS A 85 -10.48 -1.03 -22.05
CA LYS A 85 -11.43 -1.37 -20.97
C LYS A 85 -10.72 -1.80 -19.69
N ASN A 86 -9.69 -2.63 -19.80
CA ASN A 86 -8.91 -3.06 -18.65
C ASN A 86 -8.15 -1.88 -18.00
N GLU A 87 -7.62 -0.94 -18.79
CA GLU A 87 -6.94 0.26 -18.28
C GLU A 87 -7.92 1.19 -17.54
N GLU A 88 -9.15 1.33 -18.02
CA GLU A 88 -10.23 2.10 -17.37
C GLU A 88 -10.75 1.43 -16.10
N GLU A 89 -10.87 0.10 -16.09
CA GLU A 89 -11.21 -0.68 -14.90
C GLU A 89 -10.10 -0.60 -13.84
N GLU A 90 -8.83 -0.69 -14.25
CA GLU A 90 -7.68 -0.51 -13.37
C GLU A 90 -7.62 0.91 -12.78
N GLN A 91 -7.93 1.95 -13.55
CA GLN A 91 -7.96 3.34 -13.07
C GLN A 91 -9.04 3.54 -12.00
N ARG A 92 -10.24 3.01 -12.25
CA ARG A 92 -11.34 3.05 -11.27
C ARG A 92 -10.99 2.34 -9.98
N GLN A 93 -10.38 1.16 -10.05
CA GLN A 93 -9.91 0.43 -8.87
C GLN A 93 -8.86 1.23 -8.10
N TYR A 94 -7.97 1.95 -8.80
CA TYR A 94 -6.94 2.78 -8.15
C TYR A 94 -7.53 4.01 -7.45
N GLU A 95 -8.52 4.64 -8.08
CA GLU A 95 -9.25 5.78 -7.52
C GLU A 95 -10.08 5.35 -6.29
N GLU A 96 -10.76 4.21 -6.37
CA GLU A 96 -11.49 3.59 -5.26
C GLU A 96 -10.56 3.24 -4.08
N GLU A 97 -9.40 2.62 -4.36
CA GLU A 97 -8.39 2.35 -3.32
C GLU A 97 -7.85 3.64 -2.66
N LEU A 98 -7.71 4.72 -3.43
CA LEU A 98 -7.28 6.02 -2.91
C LEU A 98 -8.35 6.67 -2.04
N GLU A 99 -9.62 6.56 -2.42
CA GLU A 99 -10.76 7.04 -1.63
C GLU A 99 -10.87 6.27 -0.31
N ASP A 100 -10.78 4.94 -0.34
CA ASP A 100 -10.76 4.08 0.85
C ASP A 100 -9.60 4.42 1.80
N ASN A 101 -8.42 4.72 1.24
CA ASN A 101 -7.25 5.05 2.04
C ASN A 101 -7.36 6.45 2.67
N LYS A 102 -7.96 7.42 1.97
CA LYS A 102 -8.29 8.74 2.53
C LYS A 102 -9.35 8.63 3.63
N GLU A 103 -10.39 7.84 3.41
CA GLU A 103 -11.44 7.64 4.42
C GLU A 103 -10.90 6.97 5.70
N LYS A 104 -9.93 6.05 5.57
CA LYS A 104 -9.21 5.48 6.72
C LYS A 104 -8.36 6.52 7.44
N GLN A 105 -7.63 7.37 6.72
CA GLN A 105 -6.89 8.48 7.31
C GLN A 105 -7.80 9.47 8.06
N ASP A 106 -8.95 9.83 7.49
CA ASP A 106 -9.89 10.76 8.13
C ASP A 106 -10.52 10.17 9.41
N LYS A 107 -10.74 8.85 9.45
CA LYS A 107 -11.21 8.13 10.65
C LYS A 107 -10.13 8.00 11.75
N ASP A 108 -8.87 7.84 11.36
CA ASP A 108 -7.73 7.80 12.28
C ASP A 108 -7.44 9.19 12.90
N VAL A 109 -7.69 10.26 12.15
CA VAL A 109 -7.58 11.66 12.63
C VAL A 109 -8.71 12.00 13.61
N PHE A 110 -9.93 11.49 13.39
CA PHE A 110 -11.06 11.73 14.30
C PHE A 110 -10.96 10.91 15.60
N SER A 111 -10.42 9.69 15.55
CA SER A 111 -10.25 8.82 16.75
C SER A 111 -9.06 9.20 17.65
N SER A 112 -8.14 10.05 17.18
CA SER A 112 -7.05 10.62 17.99
C SER A 112 -7.41 11.95 18.66
N SER A 113 -8.62 12.47 18.41
CA SER A 113 -9.16 13.65 19.09
C SER A 113 -9.92 13.26 20.38
N SER A 114 -9.25 12.55 21.29
CA SER A 114 -9.68 12.54 22.70
C SER A 114 -9.21 13.85 23.34
N PRO A 115 -10.10 14.69 23.92
CA PRO A 115 -9.69 15.88 24.64
C PRO A 115 -9.17 15.49 26.04
N ASP A 116 -7.90 15.10 26.14
CA ASP A 116 -7.20 15.01 27.41
C ASP A 116 -6.08 16.05 27.45
N VAL A 117 -6.17 16.99 28.40
CA VAL A 117 -5.37 17.00 29.63
C VAL A 117 -5.59 18.35 30.35
N GLY A 118 -6.53 18.34 31.29
CA GLY A 118 -6.67 19.35 32.34
C GLY A 118 -5.80 19.04 33.56
N TYR A 119 -4.51 18.79 33.37
CA TYR A 119 -3.55 18.68 34.46
C TYR A 119 -2.27 19.45 34.13
N SER A 120 -2.03 20.51 34.89
CA SER A 120 -0.71 21.09 35.10
C SER A 120 -0.57 21.40 36.59
N PRO A 121 0.35 20.73 37.31
CA PRO A 121 0.50 20.87 38.76
C PRO A 121 1.59 21.91 39.06
N LEU A 122 1.22 23.15 39.41
CA LEU A 122 2.15 24.08 40.08
C LEU A 122 1.46 24.97 41.13
N ARG A 123 1.83 24.67 42.39
CA ARG A 123 2.06 25.56 43.53
C ARG A 123 1.40 26.95 43.49
N LEU A 124 0.43 27.15 44.38
CA LEU A 124 0.18 28.45 44.99
C LEU A 124 0.01 28.31 46.51
N ILE A 125 0.99 28.90 47.17
CA ILE A 125 1.22 29.17 48.59
C ILE A 125 -0.08 29.45 49.36
N GLY A 126 -0.39 28.59 50.34
CA GLY A 126 -1.43 28.81 51.34
C GLY A 126 -0.89 28.54 52.72
N ARG A 127 -0.67 29.62 53.49
CA ARG A 127 -0.33 29.59 54.92
C ARG A 127 -1.36 28.76 55.69
N PHE A 128 -0.91 27.77 56.45
CA PHE A 128 -1.67 27.25 57.58
C PHE A 128 -0.85 27.47 58.85
N SER A 129 -1.42 28.27 59.74
CA SER A 129 -0.88 28.60 61.06
C SER A 129 -1.64 27.79 62.10
N SER A 130 -0.89 27.22 63.05
CA SER A 130 -1.31 26.75 64.38
C SER A 130 -2.15 25.48 64.45
N SER A 131 -1.58 24.38 64.94
CA SER A 131 -1.68 24.05 66.37
C SER A 131 -0.80 22.84 66.70
N SER A 132 -0.08 22.99 67.81
CA SER A 132 0.54 21.97 68.67
C SER A 132 0.12 20.51 68.48
N ASP A 133 1.08 19.62 68.28
CA ASP A 133 1.30 18.52 69.23
C ASP A 133 2.67 17.88 69.02
N TRP A 134 3.50 17.97 70.06
CA TRP A 134 4.76 17.26 70.19
C TRP A 134 4.44 15.84 70.67
N GLY A 135 4.83 14.84 69.90
CA GLY A 135 4.72 13.43 70.26
C GLY A 135 5.95 12.69 69.76
N ASP A 136 6.92 12.58 70.65
CA ASP A 136 8.21 11.92 70.53
C ASP A 136 8.15 10.42 70.16
N PHE A 137 9.34 9.89 69.84
CA PHE A 137 9.87 8.52 70.06
C PHE A 137 10.19 7.64 68.82
N PRO A 138 11.24 6.79 68.90
CA PRO A 138 12.37 6.84 68.00
C PRO A 138 12.55 5.54 67.21
N LEU A 139 13.48 5.58 66.26
CA LEU A 139 13.91 4.45 65.47
C LEU A 139 14.72 3.46 66.34
N TYR A 140 14.31 2.20 66.29
CA TYR A 140 15.20 1.05 66.28
C TYR A 140 14.99 0.29 64.97
#